data_AF-A0A6G8KYS5-F1
#
_entry.id   AF-A0A6G8KYS5-F1
#
_cell.length_a   1.000
_cell.length_b   1.000
_cell.length_c   1.000
_cell.angle_alpha   90.00
_cell.angle_beta   90.00
_cell.angle_gamma   90.00
#
_symmetry.space_group_name_H-M   'P 1'
#
loop_
_entity.id
_entity.type
_entity.pdbx_description
1 polymer ?
#
loop_
_entity_poly.entity_id
_entity_poly.type
_entity_poly.pdbx_seq_one_letter_code
_entity_poly.pdbx_strand_id
1 'polypeptide(L)'
;MSRLVYFSSVSNNTQRFAERLDEASVRIPLRPRIEPMISVDEPYVLMLPTYGGGAVRTAVPKQVLAFLKHDPAHRELVRGIISSGNTNFGTAYCLASRVLSSKLAVPELYRFELLGTPEDTRKVNAGLARFWTTGQAEEIAITRAAHIAARTRQHALAG
;
A
#
# COMPACT_ATOMS: atom_id res chain seq x y z
N MET A 1 5.54 0.00 17.14
CA MET A 1 5.26 -0.88 15.98
C MET A 1 4.84 -0.01 14.81
N SER A 2 5.11 -0.43 13.57
CA SER A 2 4.98 0.44 12.39
C SER A 2 3.64 0.29 11.70
N ARG A 3 2.80 1.33 11.73
CA ARG A 3 1.49 1.35 11.05
C ARG A 3 1.58 1.77 9.58
N LEU A 4 2.79 2.08 9.10
CA LEU A 4 3.08 2.38 7.72
C LEU A 4 4.18 1.46 7.20
N VAL A 5 3.88 0.65 6.18
CA VAL A 5 4.88 -0.12 5.45
C VAL A 5 5.04 0.51 4.09
N TYR A 6 6.27 0.77 3.65
CA TYR A 6 6.49 1.42 2.37
C TYR A 6 7.58 0.78 1.53
N PHE A 7 7.50 0.96 0.22
CA PHE A 7 8.60 0.66 -0.70
C PHE A 7 9.15 1.94 -1.31
N SER A 8 10.47 2.00 -1.48
CA SER A 8 11.12 3.03 -2.29
C SER A 8 12.27 2.42 -3.09
N SER A 9 12.40 2.84 -4.35
CA SER A 9 13.54 2.44 -5.20
C SER A 9 14.81 3.25 -4.87
N VAL A 10 15.84 3.07 -5.70
CA VAL A 10 17.10 3.84 -5.64
C VAL A 10 16.92 5.36 -5.75
N SER A 11 15.83 5.85 -6.33
CA SER A 11 15.55 7.30 -6.36
C SER A 11 15.14 7.86 -4.99
N ASN A 12 14.77 7.00 -4.04
CA ASN A 12 14.37 7.33 -2.66
C ASN A 12 13.24 8.37 -2.53
N ASN A 13 12.46 8.66 -3.58
CA ASN A 13 11.39 9.65 -3.51
C ASN A 13 10.34 9.31 -2.43
N THR A 14 9.81 8.08 -2.46
CA THR A 14 8.84 7.61 -1.46
C THR A 14 9.45 7.51 -0.06
N GLN A 15 10.74 7.17 0.06
CA GLN A 15 11.44 7.17 1.35
C GLN A 15 11.48 8.59 1.94
N ARG A 16 11.91 9.58 1.16
CA ARG A 16 11.96 10.99 1.60
C ARG A 16 10.58 11.56 1.93
N PHE A 17 9.51 11.02 1.33
CA PHE A 17 8.15 11.35 1.75
C PHE A 17 7.81 10.69 3.10
N ALA A 18 8.08 9.38 3.24
CA ALA A 18 7.84 8.63 4.47
C ALA A 18 8.56 9.22 5.69
N GLU A 19 9.80 9.68 5.51
CA GLU A 19 10.63 10.31 6.56
C GLU A 19 10.04 11.63 7.09
N ARG A 20 9.09 12.23 6.36
CA ARG A 20 8.38 13.46 6.78
C ARG A 20 7.02 13.18 7.41
N LEU A 21 6.59 11.93 7.49
CA LEU A 21 5.33 11.55 8.11
C LEU A 21 5.53 11.27 9.60
N ASP A 22 4.49 11.54 10.38
CA ASP A 22 4.53 11.33 11.84
C ASP A 22 4.38 9.85 12.22
N GLU A 23 3.85 9.04 11.29
CA GLU A 23 3.57 7.62 11.51
C GLU A 23 4.85 6.78 11.49
N ALA A 24 5.01 5.90 12.47
CA ALA A 24 6.12 4.96 12.51
C ALA A 24 6.09 4.07 11.25
N SER A 25 7.21 4.06 10.51
CA SER A 25 7.27 3.42 9.21
C SER A 25 8.39 2.39 9.09
N VAL A 26 8.17 1.38 8.24
CA VAL A 26 9.17 0.35 7.92
C VAL A 26 9.27 0.18 6.41
N ARG A 27 10.50 0.02 5.91
CA ARG A 27 10.80 -0.09 4.47
C ARG A 27 10.83 -1.56 4.04
N ILE A 28 10.10 -1.89 2.99
CA ILE A 28 10.25 -3.14 2.24
C ILE A 28 11.65 -3.15 1.59
N PRO A 29 12.47 -4.20 1.81
CA PRO A 29 13.84 -4.24 1.32
C PRO A 29 13.95 -4.02 -0.18
N LEU A 30 14.94 -3.23 -0.59
CA LEU A 30 15.20 -2.97 -2.00
C LEU A 30 15.74 -4.23 -2.69
N ARG A 31 16.61 -4.96 -1.99
CA ARG A 31 17.29 -6.17 -2.47
C ARG A 31 16.99 -7.35 -1.54
N PRO A 32 15.80 -7.99 -1.64
CA PRO A 32 15.37 -9.06 -0.72
C PRO A 32 16.21 -10.35 -0.77
N ARG A 33 17.17 -10.45 -1.71
CA ARG A 33 18.16 -11.55 -1.76
C ARG A 33 19.38 -11.31 -0.88
N ILE A 34 19.58 -10.07 -0.45
CA ILE A 34 20.73 -9.61 0.33
C ILE A 34 20.24 -9.14 1.70
N GLU A 35 19.15 -8.37 1.69
CA GLU A 35 18.47 -7.88 2.87
C GLU A 35 17.30 -8.82 3.19
N PRO A 36 17.18 -9.36 4.41
CA PRO A 36 16.08 -10.25 4.77
C PRO A 36 14.74 -9.53 4.62
N MET A 37 13.70 -10.27 4.23
CA MET A 37 12.35 -9.73 4.20
C MET A 37 11.90 -9.35 5.61
N ILE A 38 11.26 -8.19 5.73
CA ILE A 38 10.66 -7.76 7.01
C ILE A 38 9.43 -8.63 7.31
N SER A 39 9.12 -8.76 8.60
CA SER A 39 7.87 -9.34 9.10
C SER A 39 6.96 -8.23 9.63
N VAL A 40 5.67 -8.36 9.39
CA VAL A 40 4.65 -7.42 9.87
C VAL A 40 3.51 -8.22 10.49
N ASP A 41 3.24 -7.95 11.75
CA ASP A 41 2.29 -8.66 12.63
C ASP A 41 1.12 -7.76 13.09
N GLU A 42 1.16 -6.47 12.76
CA GLU A 42 0.10 -5.50 13.05
C GLU A 42 -0.56 -4.91 11.78
N PRO A 43 -1.81 -4.41 11.88
CA PRO A 43 -2.46 -3.69 10.80
C PRO A 43 -1.66 -2.49 10.30
N TYR A 44 -1.59 -2.31 8.98
CA TYR A 44 -0.78 -1.24 8.38
C TYR A 44 -1.38 -0.66 7.10
N VAL A 45 -0.96 0.56 6.77
CA VAL A 45 -1.16 1.18 5.45
C VAL A 45 0.06 0.91 4.59
N LEU A 46 -0.16 0.47 3.35
CA LEU A 46 0.91 0.22 2.38
C LEU A 46 1.14 1.46 1.50
N MET A 47 2.37 1.96 1.48
CA MET A 47 2.77 3.09 0.64
C MET A 47 3.78 2.70 -0.44
N LEU A 48 3.52 3.04 -1.70
CA LEU A 48 4.40 2.62 -2.80
C LEU A 48 4.41 3.56 -4.01
N PRO A 49 5.52 3.65 -4.76
CA PRO A 49 5.54 4.29 -6.06
C PRO A 49 4.85 3.42 -7.13
N THR A 50 4.39 4.07 -8.20
CA THR A 50 3.94 3.40 -9.43
C THR A 50 5.07 3.32 -10.45
N TYR A 51 5.24 2.15 -11.09
CA TYR A 51 6.18 1.92 -12.18
C TYR A 51 5.51 1.45 -13.48
N GLY A 52 6.31 1.09 -14.47
CA GLY A 52 5.83 0.33 -15.62
C GLY A 52 5.18 1.15 -16.73
N GLY A 53 5.44 2.46 -16.80
CA GLY A 53 5.07 3.30 -17.95
C GLY A 53 3.58 3.36 -18.27
N GLY A 54 2.72 3.03 -17.29
CA GLY A 54 1.26 2.99 -17.45
C GLY A 54 0.66 1.63 -17.78
N ALA A 55 1.47 0.58 -17.92
CA ALA A 55 0.96 -0.78 -18.05
C ALA A 55 0.60 -1.38 -16.69
N VAL A 56 -0.63 -1.90 -16.56
CA VAL A 56 -1.18 -2.54 -15.34
C VAL A 56 -0.27 -3.65 -14.80
N ARG A 57 0.29 -4.48 -15.69
CA ARG A 57 1.12 -5.64 -15.32
C ARG A 57 2.40 -5.24 -14.58
N THR A 58 2.91 -4.04 -14.84
CA THR A 58 4.18 -3.54 -14.33
C THR A 58 4.01 -2.34 -13.40
N ALA A 59 2.76 -1.98 -13.07
CA ALA A 59 2.43 -0.85 -12.20
C ALA A 59 2.99 -1.00 -10.79
N VAL A 60 2.89 -2.20 -10.22
CA VAL A 60 3.31 -2.49 -8.85
C VAL A 60 4.78 -2.95 -8.84
N PRO A 61 5.65 -2.38 -7.99
CA PRO A 61 7.02 -2.85 -7.83
C PRO A 61 7.10 -4.34 -7.48
N LYS A 62 8.04 -5.06 -8.08
CA LYS A 62 8.21 -6.51 -7.85
C LYS A 62 8.51 -6.84 -6.39
N GLN A 63 9.22 -5.96 -5.68
CA GLN A 63 9.53 -6.08 -4.26
C GLN A 63 8.27 -6.05 -3.39
N VAL A 64 7.32 -5.16 -3.71
CA VAL A 64 6.03 -5.10 -3.02
C VAL A 64 5.24 -6.40 -3.27
N LEU A 65 5.22 -6.90 -4.51
CA LEU A 65 4.58 -8.18 -4.81
C LEU A 65 5.25 -9.36 -4.11
N ALA A 66 6.58 -9.35 -3.97
CA ALA A 66 7.32 -10.38 -3.24
C ALA A 66 7.01 -10.32 -1.75
N PHE A 67 7.02 -9.12 -1.15
CA PHE A 67 6.65 -8.88 0.24
C PHE A 67 5.24 -9.40 0.56
N LEU A 68 4.24 -9.03 -0.25
CA LEU A 68 2.84 -9.46 -0.06
C LEU A 68 2.62 -10.97 -0.27
N LYS A 69 3.53 -11.66 -0.95
CA LYS A 69 3.50 -13.12 -1.17
C LYS A 69 4.31 -13.89 -0.14
N HIS A 70 5.21 -13.21 0.57
CA HIS A 70 6.16 -13.84 1.49
C HIS A 70 5.44 -14.46 2.70
N ASP A 71 4.44 -13.75 3.21
CA ASP A 71 3.64 -14.16 4.37
C ASP A 71 2.16 -13.82 4.12
N PRO A 72 1.21 -14.75 4.33
CA PRO A 72 -0.23 -14.45 4.31
C PRO A 72 -0.63 -13.27 5.21
N ALA A 73 -0.01 -13.10 6.38
CA ALA A 73 -0.28 -12.00 7.29
C ALA A 73 -0.01 -10.64 6.63
N HIS A 74 1.05 -10.52 5.80
CA HIS A 74 1.36 -9.27 5.12
C HIS A 74 0.21 -8.77 4.26
N ARG A 75 -0.45 -9.63 3.49
CA ARG A 75 -1.61 -9.24 2.69
C ARG A 75 -2.89 -9.07 3.52
N GLU A 76 -3.00 -9.75 4.65
CA GLU A 76 -4.18 -9.72 5.53
C GLU A 76 -4.25 -8.49 6.42
N LEU A 77 -3.08 -7.96 6.78
CA LEU A 77 -2.94 -6.81 7.66
C LEU A 77 -2.98 -5.45 6.93
N VAL A 78 -3.04 -5.45 5.60
CA VAL A 78 -3.24 -4.20 4.84
C VAL A 78 -4.60 -3.59 5.19
N ARG A 79 -4.62 -2.29 5.47
CA ARG A 79 -5.84 -1.51 5.76
C ARG A 79 -6.12 -0.42 4.73
N GLY A 80 -5.12 0.01 3.98
CA GLY A 80 -5.29 0.95 2.89
C GLY A 80 -4.02 1.13 2.08
N ILE A 81 -4.15 1.74 0.91
CA ILE A 81 -3.03 2.01 0.01
C ILE A 81 -2.83 3.51 -0.17
N ILE A 82 -1.60 3.99 -0.03
CA ILE A 82 -1.15 5.30 -0.49
C ILE A 82 -0.19 5.08 -1.64
N SER A 83 -0.26 5.86 -2.71
CA SER A 83 0.72 5.72 -3.79
C SER A 83 1.30 7.02 -4.28
N SER A 84 2.56 6.97 -4.66
CA SER A 84 3.19 8.05 -5.41
C SER A 84 3.24 7.76 -6.90
N GLY A 85 3.25 8.81 -7.70
CA GLY A 85 3.34 8.74 -9.15
C GLY A 85 3.86 10.03 -9.77
N ASN A 86 3.53 10.22 -11.04
CA ASN A 86 3.75 11.46 -11.77
C ASN A 86 2.54 11.66 -12.70
N THR A 87 1.93 12.82 -12.66
CA THR A 87 0.72 13.18 -13.41
C THR A 87 0.96 13.21 -14.91
N ASN A 88 2.21 13.31 -15.37
CA ASN A 88 2.59 13.15 -16.78
C ASN A 88 2.18 11.78 -17.35
N PHE A 89 1.89 10.79 -16.51
CA PHE A 89 1.34 9.50 -16.94
C PHE A 89 -0.19 9.51 -17.14
N GLY A 90 -0.86 10.67 -17.01
CA GLY A 90 -2.27 10.85 -17.29
C GLY A 90 -3.16 9.86 -16.54
N THR A 91 -3.95 9.08 -17.27
CA THR A 91 -4.85 8.07 -16.69
C THR A 91 -4.12 6.98 -15.91
N ALA A 92 -2.81 6.79 -16.12
CA ALA A 92 -1.97 5.87 -15.38
C ALA A 92 -1.31 6.47 -14.13
N TYR A 93 -1.54 7.75 -13.81
CA TYR A 93 -1.12 8.35 -12.55
C TYR A 93 -1.59 7.49 -11.37
N CYS A 94 -0.63 7.07 -10.53
CA CYS A 94 -0.88 6.21 -9.38
C CYS A 94 -1.60 4.88 -9.71
N LEU A 95 -1.34 4.28 -10.88
CA LEU A 95 -1.96 3.00 -11.24
C LEU A 95 -1.71 1.87 -10.22
N ALA A 96 -0.59 1.88 -9.49
CA ALA A 96 -0.27 0.84 -8.52
C ALA A 96 -1.30 0.71 -7.40
N SER A 97 -1.81 1.83 -6.86
CA SER A 97 -2.83 1.80 -5.81
C SER A 97 -4.12 1.19 -6.31
N ARG A 98 -4.64 1.62 -7.47
CA ARG A 98 -5.87 1.04 -8.05
C ARG A 98 -5.76 -0.47 -8.24
N VAL A 99 -4.61 -0.94 -8.72
CA VAL A 99 -4.34 -2.38 -8.89
C VAL A 99 -4.36 -3.11 -7.55
N LEU A 100 -3.70 -2.58 -6.52
CA LEU A 100 -3.62 -3.24 -5.21
C LEU A 100 -4.91 -3.12 -4.41
N SER A 101 -5.54 -1.95 -4.37
CA SER A 101 -6.82 -1.70 -3.71
C SER A 101 -7.91 -2.64 -4.21
N SER A 102 -8.01 -2.83 -5.54
CA SER A 102 -8.95 -3.79 -6.12
C SER A 102 -8.62 -5.24 -5.75
N LYS A 103 -7.34 -5.63 -5.80
CA LYS A 103 -6.91 -7.00 -5.48
C LYS A 103 -7.03 -7.37 -4.00
N LEU A 104 -6.77 -6.41 -3.12
CA LEU A 104 -6.74 -6.60 -1.68
C LEU A 104 -8.06 -6.23 -1.01
N ALA A 105 -9.01 -5.64 -1.76
CA ALA A 105 -10.29 -5.13 -1.26
C ALA A 105 -10.10 -4.14 -0.09
N VAL A 106 -9.22 -3.17 -0.29
CA VAL A 106 -8.92 -2.09 0.67
C VAL A 106 -8.97 -0.74 -0.04
N PRO A 107 -9.30 0.38 0.64
CA PRO A 107 -9.39 1.68 0.00
C PRO A 107 -8.03 2.20 -0.46
N GLU A 108 -8.08 3.07 -1.46
CA GLU A 108 -6.99 4.01 -1.71
C GLU A 108 -7.21 5.22 -0.81
N LEU A 109 -6.22 5.54 0.01
CA LEU A 109 -6.30 6.60 1.01
C LEU A 109 -5.77 7.94 0.48
N TYR A 110 -4.73 7.91 -0.35
CA TYR A 110 -4.12 9.13 -0.88
C TYR A 110 -3.24 8.86 -2.11
N ARG A 111 -3.06 9.89 -2.94
CA ARG A 111 -2.14 9.91 -4.09
C ARG A 111 -1.29 11.18 -4.04
N PHE A 112 0.00 11.06 -4.33
CA PHE A 112 0.89 12.22 -4.43
C PHE A 112 1.93 12.08 -5.55
N GLU A 113 2.58 13.19 -5.90
CA GLU A 113 3.59 13.21 -6.97
C GLU A 113 5.01 13.19 -6.44
N LEU A 114 5.85 12.32 -7.03
CA LEU A 114 7.29 12.27 -6.81
C LEU A 114 7.66 12.25 -5.31
N LEU A 115 8.22 13.36 -4.82
CA LEU A 115 8.64 13.54 -3.44
C LEU A 115 7.48 13.85 -2.50
N GLY A 116 6.35 14.34 -3.02
CA GLY A 116 5.24 14.89 -2.24
C GLY A 116 5.53 16.30 -1.76
N THR A 117 4.50 17.15 -1.80
CA THR A 117 4.54 18.54 -1.33
C THR A 117 4.39 18.60 0.19
N PRO A 118 4.69 19.75 0.83
CA PRO A 118 4.33 19.98 2.23
C PRO A 118 2.83 19.81 2.48
N GLU A 119 1.99 20.17 1.50
CA GLU A 119 0.54 19.95 1.56
C GLU A 119 0.19 18.46 1.64
N ASP A 120 0.85 17.64 0.82
CA ASP A 120 0.66 16.19 0.85
C ASP A 120 1.06 15.62 2.20
N THR A 121 2.18 16.06 2.78
CA THR A 121 2.61 15.65 4.12
C THR A 121 1.53 15.97 5.16
N ARG A 122 1.01 17.21 5.17
CA ARG A 122 -0.05 17.62 6.12
C ARG A 122 -1.31 16.79 5.96
N LYS A 123 -1.77 16.59 4.73
CA LYS A 123 -2.99 15.81 4.42
C LYS A 123 -2.83 14.34 4.79
N VAL A 124 -1.67 13.74 4.51
CA VAL A 124 -1.41 12.34 4.84
C VAL A 124 -1.31 12.15 6.36
N ASN A 125 -0.62 13.01 7.10
CA ASN A 125 -0.56 12.90 8.56
C ASN A 125 -1.95 13.04 9.20
N ALA A 126 -2.72 14.07 8.81
CA ALA A 126 -4.09 14.24 9.31
C ALA A 126 -5.02 13.09 8.89
N GLY A 127 -4.83 12.56 7.68
CA GLY A 127 -5.57 11.42 7.15
C GLY A 127 -5.29 10.14 7.92
N LEU A 128 -4.02 9.79 8.14
CA LEU A 128 -3.59 8.61 8.90
C LEU A 128 -4.03 8.68 10.35
N ALA A 129 -3.85 9.84 11.02
CA ALA A 129 -4.27 10.03 12.40
C ALA A 129 -5.78 9.77 12.57
N ARG A 130 -6.61 10.31 11.66
CA ARG A 130 -8.06 10.04 11.65
C ARG A 130 -8.36 8.57 11.33
N PHE A 131 -7.70 8.02 10.33
CA PHE A 131 -7.92 6.65 9.87
C PHE A 131 -7.76 5.63 11.00
N TRP A 132 -6.74 5.80 11.83
CA TRP A 132 -6.44 4.91 12.96
C TRP A 132 -7.27 5.15 14.22
N THR A 133 -7.88 6.33 14.38
CA THR A 133 -8.61 6.70 15.60
C THR A 133 -10.13 6.59 15.49
N THR A 134 -10.67 6.50 14.27
CA THR A 134 -12.11 6.53 14.00
C THR A 134 -12.73 5.15 13.77
N GLY A 135 -11.97 4.05 13.97
CA GLY A 135 -12.44 2.69 13.72
C GLY A 135 -12.56 2.30 12.23
N GLN A 136 -12.15 3.20 11.32
CA GLN A 136 -12.19 2.95 9.88
C GLN A 136 -11.34 1.74 9.48
N ALA A 137 -10.17 1.58 10.09
CA ALA A 137 -9.28 0.45 9.81
C ALA A 137 -9.95 -0.90 10.17
N GLU A 138 -10.66 -0.96 11.29
CA GLU A 138 -11.37 -2.13 11.78
C GLU A 138 -12.57 -2.47 10.90
N GLU A 139 -13.35 -1.46 10.50
CA GLU A 139 -14.46 -1.61 9.56
C GLU A 139 -14.00 -2.19 8.21
N ILE A 140 -12.84 -1.73 7.72
CA ILE A 140 -12.23 -2.26 6.49
C ILE A 140 -11.83 -3.71 6.66
N ALA A 141 -11.27 -4.09 7.82
CA ALA A 141 -10.89 -5.47 8.09
C ALA A 141 -12.12 -6.40 8.04
N ILE A 142 -13.23 -5.99 8.65
CA ILE A 142 -14.50 -6.74 8.65
C ILE A 142 -15.06 -6.85 7.23
N THR A 143 -15.16 -5.73 6.51
CA THR A 143 -15.71 -5.69 5.15
C THR A 143 -14.90 -6.57 4.20
N ARG A 144 -13.57 -6.54 4.32
CA ARG A 144 -12.66 -7.37 3.53
C ARG A 144 -12.82 -8.85 3.84
N ALA A 145 -12.93 -9.23 5.11
CA ALA A 145 -13.17 -10.62 5.49
C ALA A 145 -14.48 -11.16 4.91
N ALA A 146 -15.55 -10.35 4.95
CA ALA A 146 -16.83 -10.69 4.32
C ALA A 146 -16.70 -10.84 2.78
N HIS A 147 -15.98 -9.95 2.11
CA HIS A 147 -15.74 -10.03 0.66
C HIS A 147 -14.98 -11.30 0.26
N ILE A 148 -13.93 -11.67 1.00
CA ILE A 148 -13.16 -12.89 0.76
C ILE A 148 -14.04 -14.12 0.96
N ALA A 149 -14.80 -14.17 2.07
CA ALA A 149 -15.71 -15.29 2.35
C ALA A 149 -16.77 -15.48 1.26
N ALA A 150 -17.34 -14.38 0.74
CA ALA A 150 -18.31 -14.43 -0.35
C ALA A 150 -17.72 -15.01 -1.64
N ARG A 151 -16.50 -14.60 -2.02
CA ARG A 151 -15.80 -15.12 -3.20
C ARG A 151 -15.48 -16.61 -3.08
N THR A 152 -15.03 -17.07 -1.92
CA THR A 152 -14.74 -18.49 -1.68
C THR A 152 -15.99 -19.36 -1.83
N ARG A 153 -17.13 -18.90 -1.30
CA ARG A 153 -18.41 -19.60 -1.45
C ARG A 153 -18.87 -19.68 -2.92
N GLN A 154 -18.76 -18.60 -3.68
CA GLN A 154 -19.14 -18.59 -5.10
C GLN A 154 -18.28 -19.56 -5.93
N HIS A 155 -16.98 -19.65 -5.67
CA HIS A 155 -16.11 -20.62 -6.35
C HIS A 155 -16.45 -22.07 -5.98
N ALA A 156 -16.79 -22.34 -4.72
CA ALA A 156 -17.15 -23.69 -4.27
C ALA A 156 -18.50 -24.19 -4.84
N LEU A 157 -19.40 -23.29 -5.23
CA LEU A 157 -20.69 -23.63 -5.84
C LEU A 157 -20.64 -23.75 -7.37
N ALA A 158 -19.53 -23.34 -8.00
CA ALA A 158 -19.35 -23.30 -9.46
C ALA A 158 -18.47 -24.44 -10.01
N GLY A 159 -18.01 -25.35 -9.15
CA GLY A 159 -17.24 -26.56 -9.51
C GLY A 159 -17.93 -27.80 -9.01
#